data_AF-A0A962EST6-F1
#
_entry.id   AF-A0A962EST6-F1
#
_cell.length_a   1.000
_cell.length_b   1.000
_cell.length_c   1.000
_cell.angle_alpha   90.00
_cell.angle_beta   90.00
_cell.angle_gamma   90.00
#
_symmetry.space_group_name_H-M   'P 1'
#
loop_
_entity.id
_entity.type
_entity.pdbx_description
1 polymer ?
#
loop_
_entity_poly.entity_id
_entity_poly.type
_entity_poly.pdbx_seq_one_letter_code
_entity_poly.pdbx_strand_id
1 'polypeptide(L)'
;STTARVLHALLRRWPSHPKVDLVTTDGFLYPNRILQERGLMEKKGFPESYDRPAFVKFLSEVKSGVRNIEVPTYSHLVYDVVEGENIIVDQPDILIVEGLNLLQPGEMPETGTPIMFASDFLDFGVYVDAEEADIRRWFLERFQRLRETAFKDPDSFFHQFASMSDEEAMAFGNTVWEQINLPNLVDNILPTRGRADLILVKQPDHSIGEVILRKL
;
A
#
# COMPACT_ATOMS: atom_id res chain seq x y z
N SER A 1 -0.21 -4.40 -4.91
CA SER A 1 -0.77 -5.71 -4.55
C SER A 1 -0.49 -6.85 -5.54
N THR A 2 -0.83 -6.76 -6.83
CA THR A 2 -0.66 -7.90 -7.78
C THR A 2 0.80 -8.41 -7.86
N THR A 3 1.77 -7.51 -8.01
CA THR A 3 3.20 -7.87 -8.04
C THR A 3 3.62 -8.63 -6.78
N ALA A 4 3.23 -8.13 -5.61
CA ALA A 4 3.57 -8.75 -4.32
C ALA A 4 3.00 -10.17 -4.18
N ARG A 5 1.74 -10.40 -4.59
CA ARG A 5 1.14 -11.75 -4.59
C ARG A 5 1.80 -12.70 -5.59
N VAL A 6 2.20 -12.19 -6.76
CA VAL A 6 2.93 -13.00 -7.75
C VAL A 6 4.31 -13.38 -7.21
N LEU A 7 5.07 -12.42 -6.65
CA LEU A 7 6.36 -12.69 -6.00
C LEU A 7 6.22 -13.67 -4.84
N HIS A 8 5.19 -13.51 -3.99
CA HIS A 8 4.86 -14.44 -2.91
C HIS A 8 4.70 -15.87 -3.43
N ALA A 9 3.89 -16.05 -4.48
CA ALA A 9 3.64 -17.36 -5.08
C ALA A 9 4.89 -17.96 -5.74
N LEU A 10 5.74 -17.15 -6.36
CA LEU A 10 6.96 -17.60 -7.03
C LEU A 10 8.06 -17.96 -6.02
N LEU A 11 8.30 -17.14 -5.01
CA LEU A 11 9.35 -17.35 -4.00
C LEU A 11 9.09 -18.60 -3.15
N ARG A 12 7.82 -18.92 -2.87
CA ARG A 12 7.44 -20.16 -2.18
C ARG A 12 7.76 -21.44 -2.96
N ARG A 13 7.99 -21.34 -4.27
CA ARG A 13 8.33 -22.48 -5.14
C ARG A 13 9.83 -22.75 -5.21
N TRP A 14 10.66 -22.01 -4.48
CA TRP A 14 12.09 -22.32 -4.43
C TRP A 14 12.34 -23.70 -3.81
N PRO A 15 13.39 -24.44 -4.24
CA PRO A 15 13.70 -25.76 -3.71
C PRO A 15 13.93 -25.80 -2.19
N SER A 16 14.35 -24.69 -1.58
CA SER A 16 14.49 -24.56 -0.12
C SER A 16 13.15 -24.44 0.62
N HIS A 17 12.03 -24.30 -0.09
CA HIS A 17 10.68 -24.12 0.44
C HIS A 17 10.59 -23.05 1.54
N PRO A 18 11.03 -21.80 1.28
CA PRO A 18 11.03 -20.76 2.29
C PRO A 18 9.60 -20.45 2.76
N LYS A 19 9.45 -20.17 4.05
CA LYS A 19 8.27 -19.51 4.61
C LYS A 19 8.24 -18.08 4.11
N VAL A 20 7.28 -17.77 3.25
CA VAL A 20 7.08 -16.43 2.71
C VAL A 20 5.76 -15.87 3.22
N ASP A 21 5.83 -14.73 3.91
CA ASP A 21 4.66 -13.99 4.38
C ASP A 21 4.50 -12.70 3.56
N LEU A 22 3.27 -12.19 3.47
CA LEU A 22 2.92 -10.96 2.75
C LEU A 22 2.10 -10.06 3.67
N VAL A 23 2.58 -8.83 3.88
CA VAL A 23 1.92 -7.80 4.67
C VAL A 23 1.69 -6.55 3.80
N THR A 24 0.51 -5.94 3.92
CA THR A 24 0.21 -4.63 3.34
C THR A 24 0.36 -3.54 4.39
N THR A 25 0.85 -2.36 4.01
CA THR A 25 0.90 -1.19 4.89
C THR A 25 -0.48 -0.63 5.22
N ASP A 26 -1.52 -1.02 4.48
CA ASP A 26 -2.89 -0.55 4.72
C ASP A 26 -3.38 -0.92 6.12
N GLY A 27 -2.90 -2.03 6.69
CA GLY A 27 -3.18 -2.41 8.08
C GLY A 27 -2.66 -1.42 9.11
N PHE A 28 -1.69 -0.58 8.72
CA PHE A 28 -1.13 0.48 9.56
C PHE A 28 -1.75 1.85 9.28
N LEU A 29 -2.82 1.94 8.49
CA LEU A 29 -3.65 3.14 8.47
C LEU A 29 -4.27 3.35 9.86
N TYR A 30 -4.48 4.60 10.26
CA TYR A 30 -5.35 4.86 11.39
C TYR A 30 -6.78 4.41 11.08
N PRO A 31 -7.52 3.83 12.05
CA PRO A 31 -8.94 3.55 11.88
C PRO A 31 -9.74 4.79 11.47
N ASN A 32 -10.84 4.62 10.74
CA ASN A 32 -11.66 5.73 10.24
C ASN A 32 -12.09 6.69 11.34
N ARG A 33 -12.40 6.19 12.55
CA ARG A 33 -12.73 7.03 13.70
C ARG A 33 -11.64 8.06 13.99
N ILE A 34 -10.37 7.63 14.02
CA ILE A 34 -9.23 8.50 14.28
C ILE A 34 -8.98 9.44 13.09
N LEU A 35 -9.11 8.95 11.86
CA LEU A 35 -8.98 9.79 10.67
C LEU A 35 -10.05 10.89 10.63
N GLN A 36 -11.30 10.59 11.00
CA GLN A 36 -12.39 11.56 11.11
C GLN A 36 -12.11 12.60 12.19
N GLU A 37 -11.72 12.18 13.38
CA GLU A 37 -11.34 13.08 14.49
C GLU A 37 -10.21 14.05 14.11
N ARG A 38 -9.30 13.61 13.22
CA ARG A 38 -8.17 14.41 12.74
C ARG A 38 -8.44 15.16 11.43
N GLY A 39 -9.61 15.01 10.80
CA GLY A 39 -9.91 15.61 9.50
C GLY A 39 -9.09 15.04 8.33
N LEU A 40 -8.65 13.77 8.43
CA LEU A 40 -7.75 13.09 7.49
C LEU A 40 -8.45 12.05 6.59
N MET A 41 -9.79 12.02 6.57
CA MET A 41 -10.54 11.05 5.73
C MET A 41 -10.21 11.17 4.24
N GLU A 42 -10.01 12.38 3.74
CA GLU A 42 -9.61 12.67 2.36
C GLU A 42 -8.09 12.57 2.13
N LYS A 43 -7.35 12.14 3.17
CA LYS A 43 -5.89 11.97 3.16
C LYS A 43 -5.47 10.51 3.36
N LYS A 44 -6.40 9.56 3.21
CA LYS A 44 -6.04 8.13 3.24
C LYS A 44 -4.98 7.81 2.18
N GLY A 45 -3.89 7.19 2.62
CA GLY A 45 -2.74 6.88 1.79
C GLY A 45 -1.64 7.94 1.83
N PHE A 46 -1.90 9.14 2.37
CA PHE A 46 -0.87 10.13 2.65
C PHE A 46 -0.07 9.75 3.91
N PRO A 47 1.19 10.19 4.04
CA PRO A 47 2.02 10.07 5.24
C PRO A 47 1.29 10.10 6.59
N GLU A 48 0.48 11.14 6.81
CA GLU A 48 -0.22 11.45 8.05
C GLU A 48 -1.37 10.51 8.39
N SER A 49 -1.84 9.72 7.41
CA SER A 49 -2.91 8.74 7.61
C SER A 49 -2.45 7.41 8.20
N TYR A 50 -1.13 7.20 8.37
CA TYR A 50 -0.55 5.97 8.89
C TYR A 50 -0.03 6.11 10.33
N ASP A 51 -0.18 5.05 11.11
CA ASP A 51 0.57 4.80 12.33
C ASP A 51 2.00 4.32 11.99
N ARG A 52 2.83 5.28 11.56
CA ARG A 52 4.23 5.05 11.22
C ARG A 52 5.04 4.43 12.38
N PRO A 53 4.90 4.87 13.65
CA PRO A 53 5.57 4.21 14.78
C PRO A 53 5.22 2.73 14.91
N ALA A 54 3.94 2.35 14.79
CA ALA A 54 3.53 0.94 14.84
C ALA A 54 4.15 0.13 13.69
N PHE A 55 4.18 0.70 12.48
CA PHE A 55 4.78 0.03 11.33
C PHE A 55 6.30 -0.18 11.47
N VAL A 56 7.03 0.85 11.92
CA VAL A 56 8.47 0.75 12.18
C VAL A 56 8.76 -0.26 13.29
N LYS A 57 7.96 -0.27 14.36
CA LYS A 57 8.06 -1.26 15.42
C LYS A 57 7.88 -2.68 14.89
N PHE A 58 6.87 -2.92 14.06
CA PHE A 58 6.65 -4.21 13.40
C PHE A 58 7.88 -4.68 12.62
N LEU A 59 8.45 -3.84 11.76
CA LEU A 59 9.65 -4.19 10.98
C LEU A 59 10.86 -4.47 11.88
N SER A 60 11.02 -3.69 12.96
CA SER A 60 12.07 -3.90 13.94
C SER A 60 11.92 -5.23 14.68
N GLU A 61 10.71 -5.61 15.08
CA GLU A 61 10.40 -6.89 15.72
C GLU A 61 10.69 -8.07 14.78
N VAL A 62 10.33 -7.96 13.50
CA VAL A 62 10.66 -8.96 12.47
C VAL A 62 12.18 -9.13 12.34
N LYS A 63 12.93 -8.03 12.18
CA LYS A 63 14.40 -8.06 12.07
C LYS A 63 15.09 -8.55 13.34
N SER A 64 14.46 -8.39 14.49
CA SER A 64 14.95 -8.89 15.78
C SER A 64 14.57 -10.35 16.05
N GLY A 65 13.83 -11.00 15.15
CA GLY A 65 13.41 -12.38 15.28
C GLY A 65 12.34 -12.61 16.35
N VAL A 66 11.50 -11.62 16.64
CA VAL A 66 10.34 -11.80 17.53
C VAL A 66 9.34 -12.77 16.89
N ARG A 67 8.74 -13.64 17.71
CA ARG A 67 7.74 -14.62 17.28
C ARG A 67 6.32 -14.10 17.46
N ASN A 68 5.40 -14.64 16.67
CA ASN A 68 3.96 -14.38 16.74
C ASN A 68 3.59 -12.88 16.77
N ILE A 69 4.15 -12.09 15.85
CA ILE A 69 3.89 -10.65 15.77
C ILE A 69 2.51 -10.45 15.17
N GLU A 70 1.63 -9.77 15.90
CA GLU A 70 0.30 -9.40 15.43
C GLU A 70 0.36 -8.18 14.52
N VAL A 71 -0.25 -8.28 13.34
CA VAL A 71 -0.35 -7.19 12.37
C VAL A 71 -1.81 -6.89 12.09
N PRO A 72 -2.27 -5.63 12.21
CA PRO A 72 -3.66 -5.30 11.96
C PRO A 72 -4.07 -5.55 10.51
N THR A 73 -5.33 -5.92 10.31
CA THR A 73 -5.88 -6.19 8.98
C THR A 73 -6.68 -5.00 8.47
N TYR A 74 -6.45 -4.61 7.21
CA TYR A 74 -7.30 -3.64 6.51
C TYR A 74 -8.25 -4.35 5.56
N SER A 75 -9.51 -3.97 5.59
CA SER A 75 -10.53 -4.49 4.68
C SER A 75 -10.92 -3.44 3.65
N HIS A 76 -10.67 -3.73 2.38
CA HIS A 76 -11.19 -2.91 1.29
C HIS A 76 -12.71 -3.06 1.11
N LEU A 77 -13.34 -4.06 1.74
CA LEU A 77 -14.79 -4.21 1.71
C LEU A 77 -15.45 -3.10 2.54
N VAL A 78 -15.08 -2.98 3.82
CA VAL A 78 -15.62 -1.94 4.72
C VAL A 78 -14.81 -0.63 4.69
N TYR A 79 -13.67 -0.65 3.99
CA TYR A 79 -12.77 0.48 3.81
C TYR A 79 -12.25 1.03 5.16
N ASP A 80 -11.81 0.13 6.04
CA ASP A 80 -11.26 0.44 7.36
C ASP A 80 -10.32 -0.68 7.87
N VAL A 81 -9.56 -0.37 8.92
CA VAL A 81 -8.90 -1.38 9.76
C VAL A 81 -9.97 -2.16 10.53
N VAL A 82 -9.86 -3.49 10.54
CA VAL A 82 -10.84 -4.36 11.18
C VAL A 82 -10.43 -4.60 12.64
N GLU A 83 -11.22 -4.07 13.57
CA GLU A 83 -10.94 -4.20 15.00
C GLU A 83 -10.98 -5.67 15.46
N GLY A 84 -9.93 -6.10 16.15
CA GLY A 84 -9.80 -7.48 16.65
C GLY A 84 -9.34 -8.50 15.61
N GLU A 85 -9.16 -8.12 14.34
CA GLU A 85 -8.63 -9.01 13.30
C GLU A 85 -7.17 -8.70 13.00
N ASN A 86 -6.30 -9.57 13.50
CA ASN A 86 -4.86 -9.51 13.24
C ASN A 86 -4.42 -10.76 12.46
N ILE A 87 -3.47 -10.57 11.56
CA ILE A 87 -2.68 -11.68 11.01
C ILE A 87 -1.44 -11.89 11.87
N ILE A 88 -0.93 -13.13 11.91
CA ILE A 88 0.27 -13.48 12.66
C ILE A 88 1.45 -13.63 11.69
N VAL A 89 2.49 -12.83 11.91
CA VAL A 89 3.80 -12.99 11.26
C VAL A 89 4.74 -13.65 12.26
N ASP A 90 5.28 -14.81 11.91
CA ASP A 90 6.09 -15.62 12.82
C ASP A 90 7.39 -16.08 12.16
N GLN A 91 8.46 -15.29 12.29
CA GLN A 91 9.79 -15.60 11.75
C GLN A 91 9.76 -16.15 10.31
N PRO A 92 9.21 -15.43 9.32
CA PRO A 92 9.29 -15.86 7.92
C PRO A 92 10.73 -15.80 7.41
N ASP A 93 11.09 -16.71 6.49
CA ASP A 93 12.36 -16.63 5.77
C ASP A 93 12.39 -15.40 4.84
N ILE A 94 11.23 -15.05 4.27
CA ILE A 94 11.04 -13.85 3.46
C ILE A 94 9.74 -13.16 3.87
N LEU A 95 9.82 -11.90 4.27
CA LEU A 95 8.66 -11.03 4.43
C LEU A 95 8.54 -10.09 3.24
N ILE A 96 7.46 -10.20 2.47
CA ILE A 96 7.11 -9.21 1.45
C ILE A 96 6.23 -8.16 2.12
N VAL A 97 6.69 -6.91 2.10
CA VAL A 97 5.88 -5.77 2.55
C VAL A 97 5.50 -4.95 1.32
N GLU A 98 4.21 -4.68 1.16
CA GLU A 98 3.68 -3.88 0.06
C GLU A 98 2.98 -2.63 0.58
N GLY A 99 3.27 -1.47 -0.01
CA GLY A 99 2.67 -0.22 0.45
C GLY A 99 3.16 1.00 -0.33
N LEU A 100 2.42 2.08 -0.22
CA LEU A 100 2.73 3.36 -0.87
C LEU A 100 3.89 4.12 -0.21
N ASN A 101 4.10 3.88 1.10
CA ASN A 101 4.95 4.70 1.96
C ASN A 101 6.29 4.05 2.33
N LEU A 102 6.62 2.88 1.78
CA LEU A 102 7.78 2.08 2.18
C LEU A 102 9.13 2.76 1.97
N LEU A 103 9.25 3.55 0.91
CA LEU A 103 10.50 4.22 0.51
C LEU A 103 10.51 5.70 0.91
N GLN A 104 9.51 6.18 1.64
CA GLN A 104 9.46 7.56 2.07
C GLN A 104 10.62 7.88 3.02
N PRO A 105 11.33 9.01 2.85
CA PRO A 105 12.14 9.53 3.92
C PRO A 105 11.24 9.84 5.11
N GLY A 106 11.64 9.46 6.32
CA GLY A 106 11.01 10.03 7.50
C GLY A 106 11.43 11.50 7.65
N GLU A 107 10.54 12.29 8.21
CA GLU A 107 10.82 13.70 8.52
C GLU A 107 11.68 13.79 9.77
N MET A 108 12.88 14.35 9.69
CA MET A 108 13.72 14.56 10.86
C MET A 108 12.94 15.40 11.90
N PRO A 109 12.78 14.93 13.15
CA PRO A 109 12.10 15.71 14.16
C PRO A 109 13.04 16.81 14.62
N GLU A 110 12.49 17.99 14.93
CA GLU A 110 13.27 19.12 15.48
C GLU A 110 14.00 18.74 16.79
N THR A 111 13.54 17.70 17.48
CA THR A 111 14.04 17.24 18.79
C THR A 111 15.32 16.40 18.75
N GLY A 112 15.83 16.04 17.56
CA GLY A 112 17.10 15.31 17.40
C GLY A 112 17.06 13.82 17.74
N THR A 113 15.87 13.24 17.99
CA THR A 113 15.71 11.79 18.16
C THR A 113 15.92 11.10 16.81
N PRO A 114 16.80 10.10 16.68
CA PRO A 114 16.96 9.37 15.43
C PRO A 114 15.64 8.66 15.08
N ILE A 115 15.08 8.99 13.91
CA ILE A 115 13.94 8.27 13.35
C ILE A 115 14.48 7.11 12.54
N MET A 116 14.07 5.90 12.90
CA MET A 116 14.26 4.74 12.04
C MET A 116 13.25 4.79 10.90
N PHE A 117 13.72 4.66 9.67
CA PHE A 117 12.89 4.63 8.49
C PHE A 117 12.46 3.21 8.18
N ALA A 118 11.29 3.03 7.56
CA ALA A 118 10.89 1.71 7.07
C ALA A 118 11.98 1.10 6.16
N SER A 119 12.62 1.94 5.33
CA SER A 119 13.73 1.54 4.45
C SER A 119 14.94 0.98 5.17
N ASP A 120 15.19 1.34 6.43
CA ASP A 120 16.34 0.84 7.20
C ASP A 120 16.20 -0.65 7.55
N PHE A 121 14.98 -1.18 7.46
CA PHE A 121 14.67 -2.59 7.70
C PHE A 121 14.44 -3.39 6.41
N LEU A 122 14.47 -2.77 5.24
CA LEU A 122 14.28 -3.44 3.96
C LEU A 122 15.62 -3.93 3.40
N ASP A 123 15.70 -5.21 3.06
CA ASP A 123 16.88 -5.77 2.37
C ASP A 123 16.90 -5.46 0.87
N PHE A 124 15.72 -5.25 0.28
CA PHE A 124 15.55 -5.01 -1.15
C PHE A 124 14.26 -4.24 -1.44
N GLY A 125 14.37 -3.08 -2.07
CA GLY A 125 13.24 -2.23 -2.46
C GLY A 125 12.82 -2.41 -3.91
N VAL A 126 11.53 -2.68 -4.16
CA VAL A 126 10.94 -2.71 -5.52
C VAL A 126 9.94 -1.57 -5.69
N TYR A 127 10.15 -0.73 -6.70
CA TYR A 127 9.19 0.30 -7.12
C TYR A 127 8.51 -0.14 -8.43
N VAL A 128 7.18 -0.08 -8.47
CA VAL A 128 6.40 -0.36 -9.69
C VAL A 128 5.98 0.97 -10.30
N ASP A 129 6.55 1.31 -11.45
CA ASP A 129 6.35 2.58 -12.14
C ASP A 129 5.45 2.44 -13.36
N ALA A 130 4.84 3.55 -13.77
CA ALA A 130 4.06 3.66 -15.01
C ALA A 130 3.81 5.15 -15.32
N GLU A 131 3.44 5.45 -16.57
CA GLU A 131 2.98 6.78 -16.94
C GLU A 131 1.71 7.16 -16.15
N GLU A 132 1.62 8.40 -15.69
CA GLU A 132 0.52 8.90 -14.86
C GLU A 132 -0.85 8.65 -15.52
N ALA A 133 -0.94 8.88 -16.83
CA ALA A 133 -2.17 8.66 -17.60
C ALA A 133 -2.64 7.20 -17.57
N ASP A 134 -1.70 6.24 -17.56
CA ASP A 134 -2.02 4.83 -17.45
C ASP A 134 -2.45 4.47 -16.02
N ILE A 135 -1.77 5.00 -14.99
CA ILE A 135 -2.15 4.78 -13.58
C ILE A 135 -3.57 5.32 -13.34
N ARG A 136 -3.88 6.53 -13.84
CA ARG A 136 -5.20 7.14 -13.78
C ARG A 136 -6.25 6.24 -14.44
N ARG A 137 -5.97 5.75 -15.66
CA ARG A 137 -6.88 4.84 -16.37
C ARG A 137 -7.14 3.57 -15.55
N TRP A 138 -6.10 2.91 -15.06
CA TRP A 138 -6.23 1.68 -14.25
C TRP A 138 -6.98 1.92 -12.94
N PHE A 139 -6.78 3.09 -12.32
CA PHE A 139 -7.52 3.48 -11.12
C PHE A 139 -9.02 3.58 -11.42
N LEU A 140 -9.42 4.28 -12.48
CA LEU A 140 -10.82 4.46 -12.88
C LEU A 140 -11.47 3.13 -13.28
N GLU A 141 -10.76 2.29 -14.05
CA GLU A 141 -11.21 0.95 -14.42
C GLU A 141 -11.43 0.07 -13.18
N ARG A 142 -10.50 0.12 -12.21
CA ARG A 142 -10.65 -0.61 -10.95
C ARG A 142 -11.83 -0.08 -10.13
N PHE A 143 -12.01 1.23 -10.07
CA PHE A 143 -13.12 1.86 -9.36
C PHE A 143 -14.48 1.42 -9.95
N GLN A 144 -14.63 1.43 -11.27
CA GLN A 144 -15.84 0.91 -11.94
C GLN A 144 -16.08 -0.57 -11.61
N ARG A 145 -15.06 -1.42 -11.71
CA ARG A 145 -15.19 -2.85 -11.37
C ARG A 145 -15.62 -3.08 -9.92
N LEU A 146 -15.08 -2.30 -8.98
CA LEU A 146 -15.48 -2.40 -7.56
C LEU A 146 -16.93 -1.95 -7.36
N ARG A 147 -17.36 -0.91 -8.06
CA ARG A 147 -18.76 -0.45 -8.05
C ARG A 147 -19.72 -1.50 -8.58
N GLU A 148 -19.40 -2.10 -9.73
CA GLU A 148 -20.21 -3.16 -10.36
C GLU A 148 -20.40 -4.38 -9.45
N THR A 149 -19.37 -4.75 -8.68
CA THR A 149 -19.44 -5.89 -7.76
C THR A 149 -20.11 -5.54 -6.42
N ALA A 150 -19.98 -4.30 -5.95
CA ALA A 150 -20.56 -3.82 -4.69
C ALA A 150 -22.10 -3.75 -4.66
N PHE A 151 -22.77 -3.75 -5.81
CA PHE A 151 -24.24 -3.90 -5.87
C PHE A 151 -24.75 -5.13 -5.14
N LYS A 152 -23.94 -6.19 -5.06
CA LYS A 152 -24.32 -7.48 -4.48
C LYS A 152 -24.11 -7.55 -2.97
N ASP A 153 -23.44 -6.55 -2.38
CA ASP A 153 -23.03 -6.57 -0.98
C ASP A 153 -23.36 -5.22 -0.31
N PRO A 154 -24.43 -5.14 0.49
CA PRO A 154 -24.82 -3.91 1.18
C PRO A 154 -23.81 -3.47 2.25
N ASP A 155 -22.95 -4.38 2.72
CA ASP A 155 -21.91 -4.08 3.71
C ASP A 155 -20.64 -3.49 3.05
N SER A 156 -20.59 -3.45 1.72
CA SER A 156 -19.49 -2.81 1.00
C SER A 156 -19.53 -1.30 1.15
N PHE A 157 -18.39 -0.70 1.49
CA PHE A 157 -18.17 0.75 1.42
C PHE A 157 -18.52 1.31 0.03
N PHE A 158 -18.32 0.54 -1.04
CA PHE A 158 -18.62 0.98 -2.39
C PHE A 158 -20.12 0.92 -2.74
N HIS A 159 -20.95 0.34 -1.86
CA HIS A 159 -22.40 0.28 -2.05
C HIS A 159 -23.03 1.68 -2.16
N GLN A 160 -22.48 2.68 -1.45
CA GLN A 160 -22.93 4.08 -1.56
C GLN A 160 -22.76 4.69 -2.96
N PHE A 161 -21.85 4.12 -3.78
CA PHE A 161 -21.63 4.54 -5.16
C PHE A 161 -22.41 3.70 -6.16
N ALA A 162 -23.01 2.59 -5.73
CA ALA A 162 -23.77 1.69 -6.60
C ALA A 162 -24.99 2.41 -7.19
N SER A 163 -25.63 3.32 -6.46
CA SER A 163 -26.78 4.06 -6.99
C SER A 163 -26.43 5.18 -7.98
N MET A 164 -25.15 5.51 -8.17
CA MET A 164 -24.72 6.54 -9.12
C MET A 164 -24.83 6.03 -10.56
N SER A 165 -25.19 6.89 -11.50
CA SER A 165 -25.03 6.59 -12.93
C SER A 165 -23.55 6.39 -13.30
N ASP A 166 -23.26 5.75 -14.44
CA ASP A 166 -21.87 5.56 -14.90
C ASP A 166 -21.13 6.91 -15.04
N GLU A 167 -21.83 7.94 -15.54
CA GLU A 167 -21.28 9.29 -15.70
C GLU A 167 -20.93 9.93 -14.36
N GLU A 168 -21.84 9.87 -13.38
CA GLU A 168 -21.62 10.41 -12.03
C GLU A 168 -20.46 9.73 -11.31
N ALA A 169 -20.38 8.40 -11.39
CA ALA A 169 -19.28 7.66 -10.78
C ALA A 169 -17.95 7.93 -11.48
N MET A 170 -17.94 8.07 -12.80
CA MET A 170 -16.72 8.48 -13.51
C MET A 170 -16.29 9.89 -13.13
N ALA A 171 -17.22 10.85 -13.00
CA ALA A 171 -16.90 12.19 -12.53
C ALA A 171 -16.31 12.15 -11.12
N PHE A 172 -16.94 11.40 -10.20
CA PHE A 172 -16.45 11.23 -8.83
C PHE A 172 -15.07 10.56 -8.78
N GLY A 173 -14.87 9.46 -9.51
CA GLY A 173 -13.58 8.77 -9.59
C GLY A 173 -12.48 9.69 -10.11
N ASN A 174 -12.79 10.54 -11.09
CA ASN A 174 -11.87 11.57 -11.55
C ASN A 174 -11.55 12.58 -10.44
N THR A 175 -12.55 13.09 -9.72
CA THR A 175 -12.32 13.99 -8.58
C THR A 175 -11.41 13.36 -7.54
N VAL A 176 -11.65 12.09 -7.16
CA VAL A 176 -10.79 11.35 -6.22
C VAL A 176 -9.37 11.20 -6.75
N TRP A 177 -9.20 10.90 -8.04
CA TRP A 177 -7.87 10.85 -8.65
C TRP A 177 -7.16 12.19 -8.55
N GLU A 178 -7.76 13.26 -9.08
CA GLU A 178 -7.14 14.59 -9.20
C GLU A 178 -6.86 15.23 -7.83
N GLN A 179 -7.73 15.01 -6.84
CA GLN A 179 -7.64 15.71 -5.54
C GLN A 179 -6.92 14.90 -4.46
N ILE A 180 -6.86 13.57 -4.58
CA ILE A 180 -6.31 12.70 -3.53
C ILE A 180 -5.13 11.89 -4.06
N ASN A 181 -5.34 11.04 -5.07
CA ASN A 181 -4.32 10.08 -5.48
C ASN A 181 -3.17 10.73 -6.25
N LEU A 182 -3.46 11.65 -7.16
CA LEU A 182 -2.45 12.33 -7.97
C LEU A 182 -1.53 13.21 -7.10
N PRO A 183 -2.04 14.06 -6.19
CA PRO A 183 -1.17 14.79 -5.27
C PRO A 183 -0.34 13.86 -4.41
N ASN A 184 -0.92 12.76 -3.89
CA ASN A 184 -0.15 11.79 -3.11
C ASN A 184 0.96 11.12 -3.94
N LEU A 185 0.67 10.79 -5.21
CA LEU A 185 1.64 10.23 -6.14
C LEU A 185 2.81 11.20 -6.36
N VAL A 186 2.51 12.43 -6.75
CA VAL A 186 3.52 13.44 -7.11
C VAL A 186 4.34 13.89 -5.90
N ASP A 187 3.68 14.13 -4.77
CA ASP A 187 4.30 14.76 -3.60
C ASP A 187 4.99 13.74 -2.69
N ASN A 188 4.44 12.52 -2.57
CA ASN A 188 4.85 11.57 -1.52
C ASN A 188 5.39 10.22 -2.03
N ILE A 189 5.03 9.78 -3.25
CA ILE A 189 5.39 8.44 -3.75
C ILE A 189 6.49 8.54 -4.81
N LEU A 190 6.26 9.27 -5.89
CA LEU A 190 7.18 9.42 -7.02
C LEU A 190 8.57 9.92 -6.61
N PRO A 191 8.73 10.88 -5.67
CA PRO A 191 10.05 11.33 -5.22
C PRO A 191 10.89 10.22 -4.57
N THR A 192 10.26 9.14 -4.12
CA THR A 192 10.94 8.00 -3.49
C THR A 192 11.46 6.97 -4.50
N ARG A 193 11.06 7.05 -5.78
CA ARG A 193 11.43 6.09 -6.83
C ARG A 193 12.93 5.83 -6.90
N GLY A 194 13.75 6.88 -6.79
CA GLY A 194 15.22 6.78 -6.84
C GLY A 194 15.85 5.99 -5.69
N ARG A 195 15.09 5.68 -4.62
CA ARG A 195 15.54 4.92 -3.46
C ARG A 195 15.43 3.41 -3.65
N ALA A 196 14.62 2.94 -4.59
CA ALA A 196 14.46 1.52 -4.87
C ALA A 196 15.73 0.88 -5.45
N ASP A 197 15.89 -0.42 -5.19
CA ASP A 197 16.95 -1.24 -5.78
C ASP A 197 16.52 -1.78 -7.15
N LEU A 198 15.22 -2.01 -7.34
CA LEU A 198 14.61 -2.44 -8.58
C LEU A 198 13.42 -1.54 -8.94
N ILE A 199 13.39 -1.04 -10.18
CA ILE A 199 12.24 -0.34 -10.75
C ILE A 199 11.67 -1.20 -11.88
N LEU A 200 10.38 -1.51 -11.79
CA LEU A 200 9.61 -2.22 -12.82
C LEU A 200 8.69 -1.23 -13.52
N VAL A 201 9.02 -0.84 -14.75
CA VAL A 201 8.22 0.14 -15.51
C VAL A 201 7.18 -0.60 -16.35
N LYS A 202 5.91 -0.31 -16.10
CA LYS A 202 4.77 -0.92 -16.78
C LYS A 202 4.36 -0.13 -18.02
N GLN A 203 3.94 -0.86 -19.04
CA GLN A 203 3.27 -0.35 -20.22
C GLN A 203 1.74 -0.28 -20.01
N PRO A 204 0.98 0.41 -20.90
CA PRO A 204 -0.48 0.58 -20.79
C PRO A 204 -1.29 -0.70 -20.53
N ASP A 205 -0.84 -1.85 -21.06
CA ASP A 205 -1.45 -3.17 -20.94
C ASP A 205 -1.01 -3.96 -19.69
N HIS A 206 -0.31 -3.29 -18.76
CA HIS A 206 0.33 -3.84 -17.57
C HIS A 206 1.55 -4.74 -17.80
N SER A 207 2.00 -4.96 -19.04
CA SER A 207 3.26 -5.65 -19.29
C SER A 207 4.45 -4.84 -18.74
N ILE A 208 5.54 -5.53 -18.36
CA ILE A 208 6.77 -4.86 -17.94
C ILE A 208 7.56 -4.50 -19.19
N GLY A 209 7.70 -3.21 -19.47
CA GLY A 209 8.47 -2.70 -20.62
C GLY A 209 9.94 -2.47 -20.31
N GLU A 210 10.25 -2.05 -19.08
CA GLU A 210 11.62 -1.80 -18.64
C GLU A 210 11.85 -2.31 -17.22
N VAL A 211 13.07 -2.80 -16.98
CA VAL A 211 13.54 -3.25 -15.67
C VAL A 211 14.85 -2.56 -15.38
N ILE A 212 14.88 -1.73 -14.34
CA ILE A 212 16.06 -0.97 -13.93
C ILE A 212 16.53 -1.52 -12.59
N LEU A 213 17.74 -2.09 -12.55
CA LEU A 213 18.37 -2.59 -11.34
C LEU A 213 19.53 -1.67 -10.95
N ARG A 214 19.57 -1.27 -9.68
CA ARG A 214 20.68 -0.50 -9.11
C ARG A 214 21.98 -1.32 -9.23
N LYS A 215 23.05 -0.68 -9.71
CA LYS A 215 24.38 -1.31 -9.74
C LYS A 215 24.88 -1.49 -8.30
N LEU A 216 25.34 -2.70 -7.99
CA LEU A 216 26.02 -3.04 -6.75
C LEU A 216 27.49 -2.61 -6.79
#